data_AF-A0A558JAZ2-F1
#
_entry.id   AF-A0A558JAZ2-F1
#
_cell.length_a   1.000
_cell.length_b   1.000
_cell.length_c   1.000
_cell.angle_alpha   90.00
_cell.angle_beta   90.00
_cell.angle_gamma   90.00
#
_symmetry.space_group_name_H-M   'P 1'
#
loop_
_entity.id
_entity.type
_entity.pdbx_description
1 polymer ?
#
loop_
_entity_poly.entity_id
_entity_poly.type
_entity_poly.pdbx_seq_one_letter_code
_entity_poly.pdbx_strand_id
1 'polypeptide(L)' 'MDNDSGDDAVWQTALDWLMREHEETLSDADREALHAWLAASSLHRRVFHEAEQLWMLTGLIPSGDERS' A
#
# COMPACT_ATOMS: atom_id res chain seq x y z
N MET A 1 12.68 -22.17 3.93
CA MET A 1 11.22 -22.05 4.08
C MET A 1 10.96 -21.57 5.49
N ASP A 2 9.93 -20.74 5.72
CA ASP A 2 9.51 -20.17 7.02
C ASP A 2 10.09 -18.80 7.48
N ASN A 3 10.38 -17.87 6.57
CA ASN A 3 10.42 -16.42 6.89
C ASN A 3 9.44 -15.60 6.01
N ASP A 4 8.74 -16.26 5.09
CA ASP A 4 7.99 -15.62 4.01
C ASP A 4 6.63 -15.08 4.47
N SER A 5 5.97 -15.74 5.43
CA SER A 5 4.58 -15.42 5.79
C SER A 5 4.40 -14.08 6.53
N GLY A 6 5.43 -13.62 7.24
CA GLY A 6 5.41 -12.35 7.95
C GLY A 6 5.62 -11.17 7.00
N ASP A 7 6.66 -11.27 6.18
CA ASP A 7 6.97 -10.29 5.13
C ASP A 7 5.85 -10.22 4.08
N ASP A 8 5.26 -11.35 3.69
CA ASP A 8 4.09 -11.40 2.80
C ASP A 8 2.87 -10.70 3.42
N ALA A 9 2.60 -10.89 4.71
CA ALA A 9 1.47 -10.22 5.35
C ALA A 9 1.66 -8.70 5.38
N VAL A 10 2.89 -8.24 5.63
CA VAL A 10 3.25 -6.81 5.58
C VAL A 10 3.14 -6.28 4.14
N TRP A 11 3.56 -7.06 3.16
CA TRP A 11 3.44 -6.75 1.74
C TRP A 11 2.00 -6.62 1.27
N GLN A 12 1.14 -7.58 1.63
CA GLN A 12 -0.29 -7.52 1.34
C GLN A 12 -0.94 -6.28 1.98
N THR A 13 -0.56 -5.93 3.21
CA THR A 13 -1.08 -4.74 3.90
C THR A 13 -0.66 -3.45 3.18
N ALA A 14 0.59 -3.36 2.70
CA ALA A 14 1.05 -2.21 1.93
C ALA A 14 0.28 -2.04 0.61
N LEU A 15 0.02 -3.14 -0.10
CA LEU A 15 -0.76 -3.11 -1.33
C LEU A 15 -2.21 -2.69 -1.09
N ASP A 16 -2.84 -3.17 -0.01
CA ASP A 16 -4.22 -2.78 0.35
C ASP A 16 -4.32 -1.28 0.59
N TRP A 17 -3.34 -0.67 1.28
CA TRP A 17 -3.28 0.78 1.46
C TRP A 17 -3.12 1.54 0.14
N LEU A 18 -2.24 1.07 -0.76
CA LEU A 18 -2.03 1.68 -2.08
C LEU A 18 -3.27 1.59 -2.97
N MET A 19 -3.94 0.44 -2.96
CA MET A 19 -5.19 0.23 -3.70
C MET A 19 -6.27 1.18 -3.18
N ARG A 20 -6.45 1.27 -1.85
CA ARG A 20 -7.42 2.18 -1.25
C ARG A 20 -7.16 3.64 -1.61
N GLU A 21 -5.90 4.09 -1.53
CA GLU A 21 -5.52 5.47 -1.89
C GLU A 21 -5.78 5.79 -3.36
N HIS A 22 -5.66 4.77 -4.22
CA HIS A 22 -5.88 4.91 -5.66
C HIS A 22 -7.37 4.78 -6.06
N GLU A 23 -8.15 3.95 -5.37
CA GLU A 23 -9.59 3.77 -5.62
C GLU A 23 -10.44 4.91 -5.03
N GLU A 24 -10.06 5.42 -3.86
CA GLU A 24 -10.78 6.50 -3.17
C GLU A 24 -9.80 7.43 -2.42
N THR A 25 -10.16 8.70 -2.25
CA THR A 25 -9.38 9.58 -1.39
C THR A 25 -9.45 9.09 0.06
N LEU A 26 -8.30 8.67 0.62
CA LEU A 26 -8.23 8.23 2.00
C LEU A 26 -8.83 9.25 2.97
N SER A 27 -9.72 8.77 3.83
CA SER A 27 -10.25 9.56 4.93
C SER A 27 -9.14 9.99 5.89
N ASP A 28 -9.40 11.00 6.72
CA ASP A 28 -8.44 11.45 7.72
C ASP A 28 -8.06 10.33 8.71
N ALA A 29 -9.04 9.49 9.06
CA ALA A 29 -8.84 8.32 9.92
C ALA A 29 -7.96 7.24 9.26
N ASP A 30 -8.14 7.00 7.96
CA ASP A 30 -7.32 6.04 7.21
C ASP A 30 -5.88 6.52 7.06
N ARG A 31 -5.68 7.82 6.84
CA ARG A 31 -4.34 8.43 6.81
C ARG A 31 -3.63 8.31 8.16
N GLU A 32 -4.34 8.55 9.26
CA GLU A 32 -3.78 8.36 10.60
C GLU A 32 -3.43 6.88 10.85
N ALA A 33 -4.28 5.95 10.43
CA ALA A 33 -4.03 4.51 10.54
C ALA A 33 -2.82 4.04 9.72
N LEU A 34 -2.67 4.53 8.48
CA LEU A 34 -1.50 4.27 7.63
C LEU A 34 -0.23 4.81 8.29
N HIS A 35 -0.25 6.05 8.78
CA HIS A 35 0.90 6.65 9.48
C HIS A 35 1.27 5.86 10.74
N ALA A 36 0.29 5.43 11.52
CA ALA A 36 0.52 4.59 12.70
C ALA A 36 1.14 3.23 12.32
N TRP A 37 0.67 2.62 11.23
CA TRP A 37 1.21 1.36 10.73
C TRP A 37 2.67 1.49 10.24
N LEU A 38 2.99 2.57 9.51
CA LEU A 38 4.35 2.87 9.07
C LEU A 38 5.30 3.20 10.24
N ALA A 39 4.78 3.83 11.30
CA ALA A 39 5.54 4.14 12.51
C ALA A 39 5.80 2.91 13.40
N ALA A 40 4.96 1.87 13.28
CA ALA A 40 5.06 0.67 14.11
C ALA A 40 6.32 -0.16 13.81
N SER A 41 6.83 -0.17 12.57
CA SER A 41 8.03 -0.93 12.22
C SER A 41 8.76 -0.37 11.01
N SER A 42 10.09 -0.41 11.05
CA SER A 42 10.95 -0.04 9.92
C SER A 42 10.73 -0.95 8.71
N LEU A 43 10.29 -2.19 8.92
CA LEU A 43 9.96 -3.14 7.85
C LEU A 43 8.73 -2.67 7.06
N HIS A 44 7.67 -2.22 7.76
CA HIS A 44 6.45 -1.72 7.14
C HIS A 44 6.75 -0.55 6.21
N ARG A 45 7.58 0.40 6.67
CA ARG A 45 8.02 1.54 5.85
C ARG A 45 8.79 1.11 4.61
N ARG A 46 9.68 0.13 4.74
CA ARG A 46 10.47 -0.37 3.60
C ARG A 46 9.58 -1.04 2.57
N VAL A 47 8.69 -1.92 3.01
CA VAL A 47 7.78 -2.67 2.16
C VAL A 47 6.76 -1.75 1.48
N PHE A 48 6.22 -0.77 2.20
CA PHE A 48 5.33 0.24 1.63
C PHE A 48 6.01 1.04 0.52
N HIS A 49 7.23 1.51 0.77
CA HIS A 49 7.99 2.22 -0.25
C HIS A 49 8.33 1.35 -1.46
N GLU A 50 8.63 0.06 -1.25
CA GLU A 50 8.87 -0.89 -2.33
C GLU A 50 7.60 -1.14 -3.15
N ALA A 51 6.45 -1.26 -2.49
CA ALA A 51 5.16 -1.38 -3.13
C ALA A 51 4.78 -0.10 -3.92
N GLU A 52 5.02 1.09 -3.37
CA GLU A 52 4.85 2.38 -4.07
C GLU A 52 5.71 2.45 -5.33
N GLN A 53 7.00 2.10 -5.20
CA GLN A 53 7.93 2.08 -6.32
C GLN A 53 7.49 1.08 -7.39
N LEU A 54 7.05 -0.11 -6.99
CA LEU A 54 6.51 -1.09 -7.92
C LEU A 54 5.23 -0.58 -8.59
N TRP A 55 4.33 0.06 -7.85
CA TRP A 55 3.10 0.66 -8.36
C TRP A 55 3.37 1.78 -9.38
N MET A 56 4.36 2.63 -9.11
CA MET A 56 4.82 3.65 -10.06
C MET A 56 5.48 3.05 -11.31
N LEU A 57 6.30 2.01 -11.13
CA LEU A 57 6.99 1.32 -12.22
C LEU A 57 6.02 0.53 -13.10
N THR A 58 4.98 -0.06 -12.53
CA THR A 58 3.96 -0.77 -13.30
C THR A 58 3.12 0.22 -14.10
N GLY A 59 2.86 1.45 -13.60
CA GLY A 59 2.28 2.56 -14.37
C GLY A 59 0.95 2.24 -15.08
N LEU A 60 0.30 1.12 -14.74
CA LEU A 60 -0.76 0.46 -15.52
C LEU A 60 -1.72 -0.33 -14.62
N ILE A 61 -2.22 0.28 -13.55
CA ILE A 61 -3.61 -0.02 -13.15
C ILE A 61 -4.43 1.23 -13.40
N PRO A 62 -4.83 1.50 -14.66
CA PRO A 62 -5.93 2.42 -14.88
C PRO A 62 -7.16 1.78 -14.25
N SER A 63 -7.80 2.45 -13.30
CA SER A 63 -9.12 2.07 -12.83
C SER A 63 -9.98 3.32 -12.75
N GLY A 64 -10.56 3.70 -13.89
CA GLY A 64 -11.92 4.20 -13.90
C GLY A 64 -12.18 5.68 -14.20
N ASP A 65 -11.37 6.39 -14.99
CA ASP A 65 -11.86 7.62 -15.64
C ASP A 65 -12.23 7.32 -17.11
N GLU A 66 -13.36 6.64 -17.32
CA GLU A 66 -14.21 6.82 -18.49
C GLU A 66 -15.53 6.02 -18.37
N ARG A 67 -16.58 6.70 -17.89
CA ARG A 67 -17.93 6.49 -18.41
C ARG A 67 -18.56 7.86 -18.64
N SER A 68 -18.17 8.48 -19.76
CA SER A 68 -18.93 9.58 -20.38
C SER A 68 -20.11 9.06 -21.18
#